data_AF-E3NRW3-F1
#
_entry.id   AF-E3NRW3-F1
#
_cell.length_a   1.000
_cell.length_b   1.000
_cell.length_c   1.000
_cell.angle_alpha   90.00
_cell.angle_beta   90.00
_cell.angle_gamma   90.00
#
_symmetry.space_group_name_H-M   'P 1'
#
loop_
_entity.id
_entity.type
_entity.pdbx_description
1 polymer ?
#
loop_
_entity_poly.entity_id
_entity_poly.type
_entity_poly.pdbx_seq_one_letter_code
_entity_poly.pdbx_strand_id
1 'polypeptide(L)'
;MVGKDRIVFQSIEMRQKWLKMDIFGISAGLLGMYLNEINTAFFCFQDHLTSYIYILLGIFVITAYVPTRQDFFERKIVGSRVGLLHIIYCIIITFGICPTVHWVFLHGGFDSDHVVKWFPNVIVLYSLIAAAFMFYVTMVPERLWPGKFDVVGCSHQWWHIFILGAMIYWQQSGNQLLTEYRSFSDSCHRFIPQQNFSEISHSIFNYSHPSM
;
A
#
# COMPACT_ATOMS: atom_id res chain seq x y z
N MET A 1 -31.92 29.55 21.56
CA MET A 1 -31.24 29.37 20.27
C MET A 1 -29.75 29.02 20.43
N VAL A 2 -29.03 29.64 21.37
CA VAL A 2 -27.59 29.39 21.70
C VAL A 2 -27.20 27.92 21.94
N GLY A 3 -28.10 27.06 22.43
CA GLY A 3 -27.79 25.63 22.70
C GLY A 3 -27.68 24.76 21.45
N LYS A 4 -28.43 25.06 20.38
CA LYS A 4 -28.43 24.26 19.14
C LYS A 4 -27.14 24.50 18.34
N ASP A 5 -26.70 25.75 18.29
CA ASP A 5 -25.46 26.14 17.59
C ASP A 5 -24.22 25.56 18.28
N ARG A 6 -24.22 25.48 19.61
CA ARG A 6 -23.13 24.84 20.38
C ARG A 6 -23.04 23.34 20.11
N ILE A 7 -24.18 22.63 20.09
CA ILE A 7 -24.23 21.19 19.80
C ILE A 7 -23.77 20.91 18.36
N VAL A 8 -24.21 21.72 17.41
CA VAL A 8 -23.79 21.62 16.00
C VAL A 8 -22.29 21.88 15.87
N PHE A 9 -21.77 22.92 16.52
CA PHE A 9 -20.33 23.23 16.48
C PHE A 9 -19.48 22.10 17.06
N GLN A 10 -19.86 21.57 18.23
CA GLN A 10 -19.17 20.43 18.84
C GLN A 10 -19.21 19.18 17.95
N SER A 11 -20.32 18.95 17.24
CA SER A 11 -20.43 17.83 16.28
C SER A 11 -19.48 17.97 15.08
N ILE A 12 -19.22 19.20 14.62
CA ILE A 12 -18.31 19.48 13.50
C ILE A 12 -16.85 19.24 13.91
N GLU A 13 -16.43 19.75 15.08
CA GLU A 13 -15.06 19.54 15.58
C GLU A 13 -14.76 18.05 15.82
N MET A 14 -15.70 17.34 16.45
CA MET A 14 -15.57 15.89 16.65
C MET A 14 -15.43 15.18 15.30
N ARG A 15 -16.31 15.47 14.33
CA ARG A 15 -16.25 14.87 12.99
C ARG A 15 -14.90 15.12 12.32
N GLN A 16 -14.36 16.33 12.40
CA GLN A 16 -13.04 16.65 11.84
C GLN A 16 -11.92 15.86 12.53
N LYS A 17 -11.99 15.68 13.85
CA LYS A 17 -11.02 14.87 14.59
C LYS A 17 -11.04 13.40 14.17
N TRP A 18 -12.23 12.79 14.07
CA TRP A 18 -12.38 11.40 13.61
C TRP A 18 -11.91 11.21 12.18
N LEU A 19 -12.20 12.16 11.28
CA LEU A 19 -11.72 12.12 9.90
C LEU A 19 -10.19 12.19 9.80
N LYS A 20 -9.54 13.03 10.61
CA LYS A 20 -8.06 13.08 10.65
C LYS A 20 -7.46 11.76 11.12
N MET A 21 -8.08 11.12 12.10
CA MET A 21 -7.63 9.82 12.60
C MET A 21 -7.84 8.70 11.59
N ASP A 22 -8.96 8.71 10.85
CA ASP A 22 -9.22 7.78 9.76
C ASP A 22 -8.16 7.90 8.64
N ILE A 23 -7.87 9.14 8.23
CA ILE A 23 -6.83 9.42 7.23
C ILE A 23 -5.46 8.95 7.72
N PHE A 24 -5.11 9.23 8.97
CA PHE A 24 -3.87 8.73 9.56
C PHE A 24 -3.79 7.20 9.56
N GLY A 25 -4.89 6.52 9.89
CA GLY A 25 -4.99 5.06 9.86
C GLY A 25 -4.74 4.49 8.46
N ILE A 26 -5.38 5.07 7.44
CA ILE A 26 -5.17 4.67 6.03
C ILE A 26 -3.72 4.95 5.60
N SER A 27 -3.13 6.10 5.97
CA SER A 27 -1.72 6.40 5.67
C SER A 27 -0.78 5.36 6.29
N ALA A 28 -0.97 5.03 7.57
CA ALA A 28 -0.14 4.09 8.29
C ALA A 28 -0.29 2.65 7.74
N GLY A 29 -1.53 2.24 7.42
CA GLY A 29 -1.80 0.95 6.80
C GLY A 29 -1.16 0.82 5.42
N LEU A 30 -1.26 1.86 4.58
CA LEU A 30 -0.63 1.91 3.27
C LEU A 30 0.89 1.82 3.38
N LEU A 31 1.50 2.59 4.28
CA LEU A 31 2.94 2.52 4.55
C LEU A 31 3.37 1.10 4.95
N GLY A 32 2.62 0.46 5.86
CA GLY A 32 2.91 -0.91 6.30
C GLY A 32 2.85 -1.92 5.15
N MET A 33 1.82 -1.83 4.29
CA MET A 33 1.70 -2.72 3.13
C MET A 33 2.85 -2.55 2.14
N TYR A 34 3.25 -1.30 1.86
CA TYR A 34 4.39 -0.99 1.00
C TYR A 34 5.72 -1.49 1.57
N LEU A 35 5.95 -1.29 2.87
CA LEU A 35 7.16 -1.78 3.52
C LEU A 35 7.24 -3.30 3.42
N ASN A 36 6.13 -4.01 3.67
CA ASN A 36 6.10 -5.45 3.52
C ASN A 36 6.38 -5.89 2.07
N GLU A 37 5.76 -5.23 1.08
CA GLU A 37 5.99 -5.51 -0.33
C GLU A 37 7.45 -5.30 -0.72
N ILE A 38 8.03 -4.13 -0.47
CA ILE A 38 9.41 -3.80 -0.89
C ILE A 38 10.44 -4.69 -0.20
N ASN A 39 10.29 -4.94 1.10
CA ASN A 39 11.23 -5.78 1.86
C ASN A 39 11.19 -7.24 1.42
N THR A 40 10.04 -7.74 0.99
CA THR A 40 9.91 -9.12 0.53
C THR A 40 10.31 -9.25 -0.94
N ALA A 41 9.84 -8.35 -1.81
CA ALA A 41 10.13 -8.38 -3.25
C ALA A 41 11.62 -8.18 -3.57
N PHE A 42 12.28 -7.23 -2.91
CA PHE A 42 13.66 -6.85 -3.22
C PHE A 42 14.67 -7.35 -2.19
N PHE A 43 14.32 -8.38 -1.41
CA PHE A 43 15.19 -8.94 -0.37
C PHE A 43 16.61 -9.26 -0.88
N CYS A 44 16.70 -9.83 -2.09
CA CYS A 44 17.96 -10.19 -2.73
C CYS A 44 18.59 -9.06 -3.57
N PHE A 45 17.92 -7.91 -3.73
CA PHE A 45 18.34 -6.80 -4.59
C PHE A 45 18.46 -5.50 -3.78
N GLN A 46 19.57 -5.36 -3.04
CA GLN A 46 19.75 -4.29 -2.05
C GLN A 46 19.72 -2.88 -2.65
N ASP A 47 20.23 -2.68 -3.87
CA ASP A 47 20.24 -1.37 -4.53
C ASP A 47 18.82 -0.90 -4.87
N HIS A 48 17.98 -1.81 -5.38
CA HIS A 48 16.57 -1.54 -5.69
C HIS A 48 15.76 -1.35 -4.42
N LEU A 49 15.96 -2.21 -3.41
CA LEU A 49 15.31 -2.10 -2.11
C LEU A 49 15.54 -0.72 -1.49
N THR A 50 16.80 -0.29 -1.43
CA THR A 50 17.20 1.00 -0.85
C THR A 50 16.54 2.16 -1.60
N SER A 51 16.56 2.12 -2.94
CA SER A 51 15.92 3.13 -3.79
C SER A 51 14.43 3.24 -3.54
N TYR A 52 13.71 2.12 -3.50
CA TYR A 52 12.25 2.12 -3.23
C TYR A 52 11.91 2.58 -1.81
N ILE A 53 12.73 2.26 -0.81
CA ILE A 53 12.53 2.76 0.57
C ILE A 53 12.65 4.29 0.62
N TYR A 54 13.64 4.89 -0.05
CA TYR A 54 13.76 6.36 -0.09
C TYR A 54 12.58 7.02 -0.80
N ILE A 55 12.11 6.43 -1.91
CA ILE A 55 10.91 6.92 -2.62
C ILE A 55 9.68 6.84 -1.70
N LEU A 56 9.49 5.70 -1.02
CA LEU A 56 8.38 5.50 -0.09
C LEU A 56 8.43 6.49 1.07
N LEU A 57 9.61 6.74 1.64
CA LEU A 57 9.79 7.72 2.71
C LEU A 57 9.41 9.12 2.23
N GLY A 58 9.83 9.52 1.02
CA GLY A 58 9.47 10.80 0.41
C GLY A 58 7.95 10.94 0.22
N ILE A 59 7.30 9.92 -0.33
CA ILE A 59 5.84 9.87 -0.48
C ILE A 59 5.16 10.00 0.89
N PHE A 60 5.63 9.26 1.90
CA PHE A 60 5.03 9.27 3.23
C PHE A 60 5.12 10.65 3.88
N VAL A 61 6.29 11.32 3.82
CA VAL A 61 6.47 12.69 4.31
C VAL A 61 5.50 13.66 3.63
N ILE A 62 5.34 13.57 2.30
CA ILE A 62 4.39 14.40 1.56
C ILE A 62 2.95 14.12 2.02
N THR A 63 2.56 12.84 2.14
CA THR A 63 1.21 12.48 2.59
C THR A 63 0.91 12.80 4.04
N ALA A 64 1.91 12.82 4.91
CA ALA A 64 1.75 13.26 6.29
C ALA A 64 1.62 14.79 6.37
N TYR A 65 2.34 15.52 5.51
CA TYR A 65 2.33 16.97 5.48
C TYR A 65 1.06 17.55 4.85
N VAL A 66 0.61 17.04 3.70
CA VAL A 66 -0.51 17.61 2.92
C VAL A 66 -1.81 17.77 3.73
N PRO A 67 -2.25 16.79 4.55
CA PRO A 67 -3.45 16.90 5.38
C PRO A 67 -3.34 17.93 6.53
N THR A 68 -2.13 18.35 6.92
CA THR A 68 -1.96 19.38 7.97
C THR A 68 -2.39 20.77 7.52
N ARG A 69 -2.41 21.00 6.19
CA ARG A 69 -2.86 22.26 5.59
C ARG A 69 -4.38 22.22 5.42
N GLN A 70 -5.09 23.05 6.20
CA GLN A 70 -6.55 23.13 6.18
C GLN A 70 -7.12 23.41 4.78
N ASP A 71 -6.39 24.16 3.95
CA ASP A 71 -6.78 24.50 2.58
C ASP A 71 -6.92 23.28 1.66
N PHE A 72 -6.25 22.17 1.94
CA PHE A 72 -6.31 20.97 1.09
C PHE A 72 -7.57 20.12 1.31
N PHE A 73 -8.18 20.21 2.50
CA PHE A 73 -9.46 19.55 2.78
C PHE A 73 -10.64 20.25 2.10
N GLU A 74 -10.55 21.57 1.97
CA GLU A 74 -11.60 22.43 1.37
C GLU A 74 -11.49 22.51 -0.17
N ARG A 75 -10.31 22.26 -0.75
CA ARG A 75 -10.11 22.24 -2.21
C ARG A 75 -10.69 20.99 -2.86
N LYS A 76 -12.02 20.98 -2.99
CA LYS A 76 -12.73 20.14 -3.97
C LYS A 76 -12.42 20.64 -5.37
N ILE A 77 -12.21 19.73 -6.31
CA ILE A 77 -12.21 20.08 -7.72
C ILE A 77 -13.60 20.61 -8.05
N VAL A 78 -13.67 21.80 -8.66
CA VAL A 78 -14.93 22.46 -9.02
C VAL A 78 -15.83 21.47 -9.76
N GLY A 79 -16.97 21.11 -9.15
CA GLY A 79 -17.97 20.21 -9.72
C GLY A 79 -17.83 18.71 -9.44
N SER A 80 -16.80 18.24 -8.73
CA SER A 80 -16.62 16.81 -8.41
C SER A 80 -16.78 16.50 -6.91
N ARG A 81 -17.32 15.31 -6.59
CA ARG A 81 -17.35 14.75 -5.22
C ARG A 81 -15.96 14.28 -4.75
N VAL A 82 -14.97 14.25 -5.64
CA VAL A 82 -13.60 13.77 -5.38
C VAL A 82 -12.70 14.94 -4.98
N GLY A 83 -12.20 14.92 -3.73
CA GLY A 83 -11.23 15.90 -3.24
C GLY A 83 -9.80 15.58 -3.71
N LEU A 84 -8.92 16.59 -3.76
CA LEU A 84 -7.51 16.44 -4.15
C LEU A 84 -6.77 15.33 -3.38
N LEU A 85 -7.07 15.19 -2.09
CA LEU A 85 -6.52 14.15 -1.23
C LEU A 85 -6.82 12.74 -1.75
N HIS A 86 -8.01 12.49 -2.28
CA HIS A 86 -8.38 11.18 -2.83
C HIS A 86 -7.55 10.86 -4.07
N ILE A 87 -7.30 11.86 -4.93
CA ILE A 87 -6.45 11.69 -6.13
C ILE A 87 -5.02 11.35 -5.72
N ILE A 88 -4.48 12.04 -4.72
CA ILE A 88 -3.14 11.75 -4.19
C ILE A 88 -3.07 10.29 -3.71
N TYR A 89 -4.04 9.84 -2.91
CA TYR A 89 -4.08 8.44 -2.47
C TYR A 89 -4.24 7.46 -3.63
N CYS A 90 -5.07 7.75 -4.63
CA CYS A 90 -5.20 6.90 -5.81
C CYS A 90 -3.87 6.76 -6.58
N ILE A 91 -3.14 7.87 -6.77
CA ILE A 91 -1.82 7.85 -7.42
C ILE A 91 -0.86 6.98 -6.61
N ILE A 92 -0.82 7.18 -5.29
CA ILE A 92 0.08 6.42 -4.41
C ILE A 92 -0.29 4.95 -4.40
N ILE A 93 -1.56 4.56 -4.32
CA ILE A 93 -1.96 3.15 -4.35
C ILE A 93 -1.60 2.52 -5.70
N THR A 94 -1.82 3.24 -6.81
CA THR A 94 -1.50 2.76 -8.17
C THR A 94 0.00 2.60 -8.36
N PHE A 95 0.83 3.42 -7.70
CA PHE A 95 2.29 3.29 -7.74
C PHE A 95 2.78 1.92 -7.27
N GLY A 96 2.01 1.19 -6.45
CA GLY A 96 2.34 -0.15 -5.94
C GLY A 96 2.34 -1.23 -7.01
N ILE A 97 1.70 -0.97 -8.14
CA ILE A 97 1.82 -1.84 -9.30
C ILE A 97 3.25 -1.83 -9.85
N CYS A 98 3.97 -0.69 -9.76
CA CYS A 98 5.34 -0.58 -10.26
C CYS A 98 6.33 -1.55 -9.57
N PRO A 99 6.48 -1.58 -8.22
CA PRO A 99 7.36 -2.54 -7.56
C PRO A 99 6.90 -3.99 -7.77
N THR A 100 5.60 -4.28 -7.79
CA THR A 100 5.06 -5.61 -8.12
C THR A 100 5.52 -6.06 -9.52
N VAL A 101 5.36 -5.21 -10.54
CA VAL A 101 5.75 -5.52 -11.93
C VAL A 101 7.27 -5.65 -12.05
N HIS A 102 8.02 -4.76 -11.42
CA HIS A 102 9.48 -4.81 -11.41
C HIS A 102 9.99 -6.10 -10.75
N TRP A 103 9.36 -6.55 -9.66
CA TRP A 103 9.67 -7.82 -9.02
C TRP A 103 9.48 -9.02 -9.95
N VAL A 104 8.37 -9.07 -10.70
CA VAL A 104 8.10 -10.12 -11.70
C VAL A 104 9.22 -10.16 -12.75
N PHE A 105 9.63 -9.00 -13.27
CA PHE A 105 10.71 -8.94 -14.26
C PHE A 105 12.07 -9.39 -13.70
N LEU A 106 12.44 -8.94 -12.50
CA LEU A 106 13.72 -9.29 -11.88
C LEU A 106 13.87 -10.79 -11.61
N HIS A 107 12.76 -11.49 -11.33
CA HIS A 107 12.77 -12.93 -11.04
C HIS A 107 12.60 -13.80 -12.29
N GLY A 108 12.67 -13.22 -13.50
CA GLY A 108 12.61 -13.96 -14.77
C GLY A 108 11.20 -14.13 -15.34
N GLY A 109 10.24 -13.34 -14.88
CA GLY A 109 8.87 -13.35 -15.40
C GLY A 109 8.06 -14.57 -14.94
N PHE A 110 6.98 -14.86 -15.67
CA PHE A 110 6.07 -15.98 -15.37
C PHE A 110 6.63 -17.36 -15.73
N ASP A 111 7.81 -17.43 -16.33
CA ASP A 111 8.52 -18.70 -16.57
C ASP A 111 9.25 -19.19 -15.31
N SER A 112 9.38 -18.33 -14.30
CA SER A 112 10.01 -18.65 -13.03
C SER A 112 9.03 -19.32 -12.07
N ASP A 113 9.36 -20.52 -11.60
CA ASP A 113 8.59 -21.25 -10.58
C ASP A 113 8.35 -20.39 -9.33
N HIS A 114 9.30 -19.52 -9.00
CA HIS A 114 9.19 -18.60 -7.87
C HIS A 114 8.04 -17.60 -8.06
N VAL A 115 7.99 -16.95 -9.22
CA VAL A 115 6.93 -15.98 -9.54
C VAL A 115 5.58 -16.68 -9.59
N VAL A 116 5.47 -17.81 -10.28
CA VAL A 116 4.20 -18.56 -10.42
C VAL A 116 3.66 -19.01 -9.07
N LYS A 117 4.53 -19.42 -8.14
CA LYS A 117 4.13 -19.84 -6.78
C LYS A 117 3.55 -18.67 -5.96
N TRP A 118 4.15 -17.49 -6.04
CA TRP A 118 3.82 -16.36 -5.16
C TRP A 118 2.86 -15.34 -5.77
N PHE A 119 2.77 -15.27 -7.09
CA PHE A 119 1.87 -14.37 -7.82
C PHE A 119 0.38 -14.52 -7.45
N PRO A 120 -0.17 -15.71 -7.16
CA PRO A 120 -1.55 -15.84 -6.69
C PRO A 120 -1.84 -15.01 -5.42
N ASN A 121 -0.88 -14.88 -4.49
CA ASN A 121 -1.06 -14.07 -3.29
C ASN A 121 -1.19 -12.57 -3.64
N VAL A 122 -0.47 -12.12 -4.67
CA VAL A 122 -0.60 -10.77 -5.22
C VAL A 122 -2.00 -10.57 -5.80
N ILE A 123 -2.50 -11.52 -6.59
CA ILE A 123 -3.87 -11.45 -7.15
C ILE A 123 -4.91 -11.34 -6.02
N VAL A 124 -4.79 -12.16 -4.97
CA VAL A 124 -5.71 -12.13 -3.82
C VAL A 124 -5.67 -10.77 -3.12
N LEU A 125 -4.48 -10.21 -2.88
CA LEU A 125 -4.32 -8.88 -2.30
C LEU A 125 -5.06 -7.82 -3.14
N TYR A 126 -4.76 -7.72 -4.44
CA TYR A 126 -5.37 -6.71 -5.30
C TYR A 126 -6.88 -6.91 -5.45
N SER A 127 -7.36 -8.16 -5.41
CA SER A 127 -8.79 -8.48 -5.40
C SER A 127 -9.49 -7.98 -4.13
N LEU A 128 -8.88 -8.14 -2.96
CA LEU A 128 -9.41 -7.62 -1.70
C LEU A 128 -9.43 -6.09 -1.68
N ILE A 129 -8.37 -5.43 -2.17
CA ILE A 129 -8.32 -3.97 -2.29
C ILE A 129 -9.39 -3.47 -3.27
N ALA A 130 -9.55 -4.13 -4.42
CA ALA A 130 -10.59 -3.79 -5.39
C ALA A 130 -12.00 -3.97 -4.81
N ALA A 131 -12.24 -5.05 -4.06
CA ALA A 131 -13.50 -5.28 -3.36
C ALA A 131 -13.77 -4.18 -2.33
N ALA A 132 -12.77 -3.79 -1.52
CA ALA A 132 -12.91 -2.67 -0.60
C ALA A 132 -13.36 -1.41 -1.37
N PHE A 133 -12.64 -1.04 -2.43
CA PHE A 133 -12.93 0.14 -3.24
C PHE A 133 -14.32 0.11 -3.86
N MET A 134 -14.79 -1.07 -4.27
CA MET A 134 -16.17 -1.24 -4.73
C MET A 134 -17.19 -0.87 -3.65
N PHE A 135 -17.04 -1.31 -2.39
CA PHE A 135 -17.93 -0.89 -1.31
C PHE A 135 -17.87 0.63 -1.09
N TYR A 136 -16.66 1.20 -1.05
CA TYR A 136 -16.46 2.64 -0.85
C TYR A 136 -17.12 3.51 -1.93
N VAL A 137 -16.97 3.15 -3.21
CA VAL A 137 -17.53 3.93 -4.33
C VAL A 137 -19.03 3.71 -4.49
N THR A 138 -19.50 2.47 -4.37
CA THR A 138 -20.90 2.14 -4.63
C THR A 138 -21.84 2.59 -3.51
N MET A 139 -21.32 2.73 -2.29
CA MET A 139 -22.09 3.00 -1.06
C MET A 139 -23.19 1.95 -0.82
N VAL A 140 -22.97 0.71 -1.27
CA VAL A 140 -23.86 -0.42 -1.01
C VAL A 140 -23.46 -1.05 0.33
N PRO A 141 -24.42 -1.41 1.22
CA PRO A 141 -25.86 -1.50 1.03
C PRO A 141 -26.69 -0.24 1.36
N GLU A 142 -26.12 0.81 1.97
CA GLU A 142 -26.91 1.96 2.43
C GLU A 142 -27.59 2.73 1.28
N ARG A 143 -27.02 2.69 0.07
CA ARG A 143 -27.65 3.23 -1.14
C ARG A 143 -28.93 2.49 -1.53
N LEU A 144 -29.01 1.18 -1.24
CA LEU A 144 -30.17 0.35 -1.59
C LEU A 144 -31.25 0.37 -0.50
N TRP A 145 -30.85 0.47 0.77
CA TRP A 145 -31.76 0.51 1.91
C TRP A 145 -31.41 1.65 2.87
N PRO A 146 -31.81 2.89 2.54
CA PRO A 146 -31.55 4.04 3.40
C PRO A 146 -32.23 3.86 4.76
N GLY A 147 -31.52 4.16 5.85
CA GLY A 147 -32.05 4.09 7.22
C GLY A 147 -31.92 2.73 7.92
N LYS A 148 -31.51 1.66 7.21
CA LYS A 148 -31.31 0.33 7.81
C LYS A 148 -29.87 0.07 8.27
N PHE A 149 -28.89 0.70 7.60
CA PHE A 149 -27.46 0.43 7.78
C PHE A 149 -26.73 1.63 8.40
N ASP A 150 -27.42 2.50 9.12
CA ASP A 150 -26.87 3.75 9.64
C ASP A 150 -25.83 3.54 10.77
N VAL A 151 -25.88 2.38 11.45
CA VAL A 151 -25.02 2.07 12.61
C VAL A 151 -24.12 0.85 12.35
N VAL A 152 -24.64 -0.22 11.73
CA VAL A 152 -23.92 -1.46 11.47
C VAL A 152 -24.16 -1.90 10.03
N GLY A 153 -23.11 -2.39 9.37
CA GLY A 153 -23.13 -2.90 8.00
C GLY A 153 -23.11 -1.83 6.92
N CYS A 154 -22.74 -0.58 7.25
CA CYS A 154 -22.53 0.46 6.25
C CYS A 154 -21.33 0.14 5.36
N SER A 155 -21.33 0.65 4.12
CA SER A 155 -20.24 0.41 3.16
C SER A 155 -18.86 0.80 3.71
N HIS A 156 -18.79 1.83 4.56
CA HIS A 156 -17.54 2.27 5.18
C HIS A 156 -16.99 1.23 6.18
N GLN A 157 -17.85 0.50 6.90
CA GLN A 157 -17.42 -0.61 7.73
C GLN A 157 -16.90 -1.77 6.87
N TRP A 158 -17.57 -2.08 5.77
CA TRP A 158 -17.11 -3.10 4.82
C TRP A 158 -15.76 -2.71 4.22
N TRP A 159 -15.57 -1.46 3.80
CA TRP A 159 -14.28 -0.92 3.35
C TRP A 159 -13.17 -1.23 4.36
N HIS A 160 -13.37 -0.89 5.63
CA HIS A 160 -12.38 -1.15 6.68
C HIS A 160 -12.10 -2.64 6.90
N ILE A 161 -13.14 -3.49 6.87
CA ILE A 161 -13.00 -4.94 7.02
C ILE A 161 -12.15 -5.53 5.88
N PHE A 162 -12.43 -5.16 4.62
CA PHE A 162 -11.68 -5.67 3.47
C PHE A 162 -10.23 -5.17 3.46
N ILE A 163 -9.98 -3.89 3.78
CA ILE A 163 -8.62 -3.35 3.88
C ILE A 163 -7.84 -4.00 5.02
N LEU A 164 -8.45 -4.17 6.19
CA LEU A 164 -7.81 -4.86 7.32
C LEU A 164 -7.49 -6.32 6.97
N GLY A 165 -8.44 -7.03 6.34
CA GLY A 165 -8.22 -8.39 5.84
C GLY A 165 -7.07 -8.47 4.84
N ALA A 166 -7.01 -7.52 3.90
CA ALA A 166 -5.92 -7.39 2.94
C ALA A 166 -4.57 -7.17 3.64
N MET A 167 -4.50 -6.27 4.63
CA MET A 167 -3.28 -6.02 5.41
C MET A 167 -2.79 -7.27 6.15
N ILE A 168 -3.70 -7.97 6.83
CA ILE A 168 -3.37 -9.20 7.57
C ILE A 168 -2.87 -10.28 6.61
N TYR A 169 -3.62 -10.52 5.53
CA TYR A 169 -3.27 -11.53 4.53
C TYR A 169 -1.92 -11.22 3.86
N TRP A 170 -1.68 -9.95 3.53
CA TRP A 170 -0.42 -9.52 2.93
C TRP A 170 0.76 -9.70 3.86
N GLN A 171 0.60 -9.30 5.13
CA GLN A 171 1.64 -9.50 6.14
C GLN A 171 1.96 -10.99 6.35
N GLN A 172 0.93 -11.85 6.39
CA GLN A 172 1.11 -13.29 6.50
C GLN A 172 1.84 -13.87 5.30
N SER A 173 1.42 -13.50 4.09
CA SER A 173 2.04 -13.95 2.83
C SER A 173 3.51 -13.51 2.75
N GLY A 174 3.80 -12.26 3.11
CA GLY A 174 5.16 -11.72 3.14
C GLY A 174 6.06 -12.44 4.16
N ASN A 175 5.53 -12.74 5.34
CA ASN A 175 6.27 -13.50 6.35
C ASN A 175 6.60 -14.93 5.89
N GLN A 176 5.67 -15.59 5.20
CA GLN A 176 5.91 -16.93 4.64
C GLN A 176 7.01 -16.89 3.58
N LEU A 177 6.94 -15.92 2.66
CA LEU A 177 7.96 -15.72 1.62
C LEU A 177 9.34 -15.43 2.23
N LEU A 178 9.41 -14.53 3.20
CA LEU A 178 10.65 -14.18 3.88
C LEU A 178 11.23 -15.36 4.68
N THR A 179 10.38 -16.22 5.23
CA THR A 179 10.80 -17.46 5.90
C THR A 179 11.40 -18.43 4.88
N GLU A 180 10.80 -18.57 3.70
CA GLU A 180 11.36 -19.38 2.61
C GLU A 180 12.74 -18.86 2.20
N TYR A 181 12.89 -17.55 1.98
CA TYR A 181 14.19 -16.96 1.66
C TYR A 181 15.26 -17.15 2.74
N ARG A 182 14.90 -17.13 4.02
CA ARG A 182 15.85 -17.34 5.13
C ARG A 182 16.15 -18.81 5.39
N SER A 183 15.30 -19.72 4.93
CA SER A 183 15.47 -21.16 5.15
C SER A 183 16.58 -21.78 4.30
N PHE A 184 16.93 -21.17 3.15
CA PHE A 184 18.07 -21.58 2.33
C PHE A 184 19.17 -20.52 2.35
N SER A 185 20.43 -20.95 2.56
CA SER A 185 21.60 -20.06 2.56
C SER A 185 21.83 -19.38 1.20
N ASP A 186 21.48 -20.08 0.11
CA ASP A 186 21.69 -19.63 -1.27
C ASP A 186 20.37 -19.23 -1.98
N SER A 187 19.34 -18.85 -1.22
CA SER A 187 18.03 -18.47 -1.78
C SER A 187 18.15 -17.45 -2.92
N CYS A 188 18.99 -16.42 -2.75
CA CYS A 188 19.18 -15.40 -3.76
C CYS A 188 19.85 -15.94 -5.04
N HIS A 189 20.76 -16.91 -4.94
CA HIS A 189 21.34 -17.56 -6.13
C HIS A 189 20.35 -18.50 -6.82
N ARG A 190 19.40 -19.07 -6.07
CA ARG A 190 18.41 -20.02 -6.58
C ARG A 190 17.24 -19.34 -7.30
N PHE A 191 16.81 -18.17 -6.82
CA PHE A 191 15.61 -17.49 -7.32
C PHE A 191 15.89 -16.32 -8.28
N ILE A 192 17.16 -15.91 -8.42
CA ILE A 192 17.57 -14.93 -9.43
C ILE A 192 17.98 -15.70 -10.71
N PRO A 193 17.41 -15.38 -11.89
CA PRO A 193 17.85 -15.94 -13.15
C PRO A 193 19.36 -15.69 -13.37
N GLN A 194 20.09 -16.69 -13.87
CA GLN A 194 21.55 -16.59 -14.13
C GLN A 194 21.99 -15.45 -15.08
N GLN A 195 21.06 -14.68 -15.65
CA GLN A 195 21.37 -13.57 -16.57
C GLN A 195 22.02 -12.35 -15.89
N ASN A 196 21.97 -12.23 -14.55
CA ASN A 196 22.60 -11.12 -13.81
C ASN A 196 23.89 -11.50 -13.06
N PHE A 197 24.36 -12.75 -13.16
CA PHE A 197 25.55 -13.17 -12.41
C PHE A 197 26.85 -12.53 -12.92
N SER A 198 26.89 -12.19 -14.21
CA SER A 198 28.03 -11.48 -14.81
C SER A 198 28.21 -10.08 -14.24
N GLU A 199 27.14 -9.31 -13.99
CA GLU A 199 27.30 -7.94 -13.47
C GLU A 199 27.57 -7.89 -11.95
N ILE A 200 27.02 -8.82 -11.16
CA ILE A 200 27.23 -8.88 -9.70
C ILE A 200 28.63 -9.45 -9.37
N SER A 201 29.14 -10.40 -10.15
CA SER A 201 30.51 -10.89 -9.97
C SER A 201 31.55 -9.78 -10.19
N HIS A 202 31.30 -8.86 -11.13
CA HIS A 202 32.23 -7.74 -11.40
C HIS A 202 32.21 -6.67 -10.29
N SER A 203 31.10 -6.45 -9.60
CA SER A 203 31.04 -5.49 -8.49
C SER A 203 31.66 -6.03 -7.19
N ILE A 204 31.56 -7.34 -6.93
CA ILE A 204 32.20 -7.98 -5.76
C ILE A 204 33.72 -8.15 -5.98
N PHE A 205 34.16 -8.47 -7.19
CA PHE A 205 35.59 -8.61 -7.51
C PHE A 205 36.34 -7.26 -7.47
N ASN A 206 35.70 -6.16 -7.93
CA ASN A 206 36.30 -4.82 -7.85
C ASN A 206 36.40 -4.26 -6.43
N TYR A 207 35.61 -4.76 -5.47
CA TYR A 207 35.71 -4.33 -4.07
C TYR A 207 36.82 -5.09 -3.31
N SER A 208 37.21 -6.27 -3.79
CA SER A 208 38.21 -7.13 -3.15
C SER A 208 39.62 -6.97 -3.72
N HIS A 209 39.77 -6.37 -4.89
CA HIS A 209 41.07 -5.95 -5.44
C HIS A 209 40.98 -4.54 -6.04
N PRO A 210 41.21 -3.46 -5.25
CA PRO A 210 41.51 -2.17 -5.84
C PRO A 210 42.88 -2.31 -6.54
N SER A 211 42.88 -2.24 -7.87
CA SER A 211 44.11 -2.12 -8.65
C SER A 211 44.90 -0.89 -8.16
N MET A 212 46.12 -1.13 -7.68
CA MET A 212 47.12 -0.09 -7.40
C MET A 212 47.49 0.68 -8.66
#